data_AF-A0A3N0DUG4-F1
#
_entry.id   AF-A0A3N0DUG4-F1
#
_cell.length_a   1.000
_cell.length_b   1.000
_cell.length_c   1.000
_cell.angle_alpha   90.00
_cell.angle_beta   90.00
_cell.angle_gamma   90.00
#
_symmetry.space_group_name_H-M   'P 1'
#
loop_
_entity.id
_entity.type
_entity.pdbx_description
1 polymer ?
#
loop_
_entity_poly.entity_id
_entity_poly.type
_entity_poly.pdbx_seq_one_letter_code
_entity_poly.pdbx_strand_id
1 'polypeptide(L)' 'MASKDSPTNKRRLVTIAAAAQYADVNPRTIRRRISDGSLPGYRMGPRVIRVDLNELDALLRPIPAAGPAA' A
#
# COMPACT_ATOMS: atom_id res chain seq x y z
N MET A 1 9.64 -15.01 -0.62
CA MET A 1 8.77 -14.69 0.53
C MET A 1 7.39 -14.32 0.00
N ALA A 2 6.43 -15.21 0.27
CA ALA A 2 4.98 -15.09 0.19
C ALA A 2 4.33 -14.20 -0.90
N SER A 3 4.17 -14.75 -2.11
CA SER A 3 3.06 -14.36 -2.98
C SER A 3 1.76 -14.81 -2.29
N LYS A 4 1.06 -13.88 -1.63
CA LYS A 4 -0.22 -14.16 -0.99
C LYS A 4 -1.34 -14.01 -2.01
N ASP A 5 -1.30 -14.83 -3.06
CA ASP A 5 -2.41 -15.04 -4.00
C ASP A 5 -3.39 -16.05 -3.38
N SER A 6 -4.09 -15.63 -2.33
CA SER A 6 -5.28 -16.35 -1.87
C SER A 6 -6.44 -15.96 -2.79
N PRO A 7 -7.11 -16.91 -3.48
CA PRO A 7 -8.03 -16.65 -4.59
C PRO A 7 -9.37 -15.99 -4.20
N THR A 8 -9.47 -15.40 -3.01
CA THR A 8 -10.71 -14.83 -2.47
C THR A 8 -10.64 -13.33 -2.18
N ASN A 9 -9.47 -12.68 -2.24
CA ASN A 9 -9.36 -11.23 -2.10
C ASN A 9 -9.06 -10.58 -3.46
N LYS A 10 -10.08 -9.98 -4.08
CA LYS A 10 -9.94 -9.27 -5.35
C LYS A 10 -8.93 -8.13 -5.15
N ARG A 11 -7.78 -8.20 -5.83
CA ARG A 11 -6.78 -7.12 -5.85
C ARG A 11 -7.44 -5.83 -6.32
N ARG A 12 -7.30 -4.74 -5.55
CA ARG A 12 -7.90 -3.44 -5.86
C ARG A 12 -6.82 -2.52 -6.40
N LEU A 13 -6.41 -2.78 -7.64
CA LEU A 13 -5.35 -2.03 -8.30
C LEU A 13 -5.82 -0.63 -8.72
N VAL A 14 -5.31 0.39 -8.04
CA VAL A 14 -5.60 1.80 -8.31
C VAL A 14 -4.35 2.55 -8.76
N THR A 15 -4.51 3.77 -9.25
CA THR A 15 -3.37 4.64 -9.57
C THR A 15 -2.70 5.15 -8.30
N ILE A 16 -1.45 5.59 -8.39
CA ILE A 16 -0.74 6.23 -7.27
C ILE A 16 -1.54 7.42 -6.70
N ALA A 17 -2.18 8.22 -7.57
CA ALA A 17 -2.98 9.36 -7.14
C ALA A 17 -4.22 8.94 -6.34
N ALA A 18 -4.94 7.92 -6.80
CA ALA A 18 -6.11 7.40 -6.10
C ALA A 18 -5.73 6.72 -4.77
N ALA A 19 -4.62 5.97 -4.73
CA ALA A 19 -4.09 5.40 -3.49
C ALA A 19 -3.73 6.51 -2.47
N ALA A 20 -3.14 7.60 -2.94
CA ALA A 20 -2.77 8.74 -2.12
C ALA A 20 -3.99 9.46 -1.54
N GLN A 21 -5.02 9.68 -2.35
CA GLN A 21 -6.31 10.23 -1.89
C GLN A 21 -6.99 9.32 -0.88
N TYR A 22 -6.98 8.01 -1.11
CA TYR A 22 -7.59 7.04 -0.20
C TYR A 22 -6.92 7.03 1.19
N ALA A 23 -5.59 7.10 1.23
CA ALA A 23 -4.84 7.15 2.49
C ALA A 23 -4.66 8.57 3.06
N ASP A 24 -5.26 9.59 2.44
CA ASP A 24 -5.11 11.02 2.77
C ASP A 24 -3.64 11.47 2.91
N VAL A 25 -2.80 11.04 1.95
CA VAL A 25 -1.37 11.40 1.90
C VAL A 25 -0.99 12.03 0.58
N ASN A 26 0.17 12.68 0.55
CA ASN A 26 0.74 13.16 -0.70
C ASN A 26 1.16 11.97 -1.61
N PRO A 27 0.91 12.01 -2.93
CA PRO A 27 1.37 10.97 -3.88
C PRO A 27 2.88 10.68 -3.83
N ARG A 28 3.69 11.66 -3.40
CA ARG A 28 5.14 11.49 -3.16
C ARG A 28 5.41 10.49 -2.04
N THR A 29 4.56 10.41 -1.02
CA THR A 29 4.67 9.42 0.06
C THR A 29 4.47 8.00 -0.47
N ILE A 30 3.48 7.80 -1.34
CA ILE A 30 3.24 6.50 -1.98
C ILE A 30 4.45 6.11 -2.85
N ARG A 31 4.97 7.02 -3.69
CA ARG A 31 6.18 6.76 -4.48
C ARG A 31 7.38 6.41 -3.60
N ARG A 32 7.59 7.14 -2.49
CA ARG A 32 8.66 6.85 -1.53
C ARG A 32 8.51 5.45 -0.96
N ARG A 33 7.32 5.05 -0.50
CA ARG A 33 7.09 3.68 0.02
C ARG A 33 7.35 2.60 -1.02
N ILE A 34 7.08 2.87 -2.31
CA ILE A 34 7.42 1.95 -3.41
C ILE A 34 8.94 1.87 -3.61
N SER A 35 9.63 3.01 -3.63
CA SER A 35 11.09 3.07 -3.76
C SER A 35 11.82 2.39 -2.59
N ASP A 36 11.30 2.54 -1.37
CA ASP A 36 11.85 1.93 -0.16
C ASP A 36 11.48 0.44 -0.03
N GLY A 37 10.71 -0.12 -0.97
CA GLY A 37 10.28 -1.52 -0.98
C GLY A 37 9.22 -1.88 0.06
N SER A 38 8.73 -0.91 0.83
CA SER A 38 7.68 -1.12 1.83
C SER A 38 6.30 -1.33 1.21
N LEU A 39 6.05 -0.79 0.02
CA LEU A 39 4.79 -0.95 -0.71
C LEU A 39 5.05 -1.49 -2.12
N PRO A 40 4.43 -2.60 -2.54
CA PRO A 40 4.59 -3.10 -3.90
C PRO A 40 3.99 -2.14 -4.94
N GLY A 41 4.75 -1.88 -6.00
CA GLY A 41 4.29 -1.14 -7.17
C GLY A 41 4.15 -2.07 -8.37
N TYR A 42 2.96 -2.12 -8.96
CA TYR A 42 2.68 -2.95 -10.13
C TYR A 42 2.77 -2.12 -11.41
N ARG A 43 3.65 -2.49 -12.34
CA ARG A 43 3.69 -1.82 -13.65
C ARG A 43 2.64 -2.38 -14.59
N MET A 44 1.91 -1.48 -15.24
CA MET A 44 0.99 -1.78 -16.33
C MET A 44 1.55 -1.16 -17.62
N GLY A 45 2.55 -1.81 -18.20
CA GLY A 45 3.28 -1.29 -19.36
C GLY A 45 4.41 -0.32 -18.99
N PRO A 46 4.89 0.49 -19.96
CA PRO A 46 6.16 1.20 -19.82
C PRO A 46 6.15 2.39 -18.85
N ARG A 47 4.99 3.01 -18.60
CA ARG A 47 4.89 4.24 -17.79
C ARG A 47 3.81 4.23 -16.70
N VAL A 48 2.92 3.25 -16.70
CA VAL A 48 1.79 3.23 -15.74
C VAL A 48 2.17 2.37 -14.55
N ILE A 49 2.01 2.93 -13.34
CA ILE A 49 2.20 2.22 -12.08
C ILE A 49 0.86 2.18 -11.35
N ARG A 50 0.53 1.00 -10.84
CA ARG A 50 -0.64 0.68 -10.03
C ARG A 50 -0.21 0.24 -8.65
N VAL A 51 -1.09 0.44 -7.68
CA VAL A 51 -0.91 0.08 -6.27
C VAL A 51 -2.13 -0.71 -5.84
N ASP A 52 -1.94 -1.81 -5.11
CA ASP A 52 -3.06 -2.52 -4.51
C ASP A 52 -3.47 -1.83 -3.20
N LEU A 53 -4.75 -1.45 -3.09
CA LEU A 53 -5.29 -0.89 -1.85
C LEU A 53 -5.21 -1.87 -0.68
N ASN A 54 -5.36 -3.17 -0.93
CA ASN A 54 -5.31 -4.17 0.14
C ASN A 54 -3.91 -4.21 0.80
N GLU A 55 -2.85 -4.04 0.01
CA GLU A 55 -1.47 -3.98 0.52
C GLU A 55 -1.19 -2.63 1.20
N LEU A 56 -1.78 -1.55 0.69
CA LEU A 56 -1.71 -0.24 1.34
C LEU A 56 -2.37 -0.25 2.72
N ASP A 57 -3.55 -0.88 2.84
CA ASP A 57 -4.25 -1.08 4.12
C ASP A 57 -3.43 -1.96 5.07
N ALA A 58 -2.78 -3.01 4.56
CA ALA A 58 -1.91 -3.86 5.36
C ALA A 58 -0.67 -3.13 5.93
N LEU A 59 -0.29 -1.97 5.37
CA LEU A 59 0.77 -1.12 5.91
C LEU A 59 0.30 -0.21 7.05
N LEU A 60 -1.01 -0.02 7.22
CA LEU A 60 -1.55 0.72 8.35
C LEU A 60 -1.43 -0.18 9.59
N ARG A 61 -0.50 0.18 10.47
CA ARG A 61 -0.34 -0.48 11.77
C ARG A 61 -0.97 0.42 12.84
N PRO A 62 -1.74 -0.16 13.77
CA PRO A 62 -2.22 0.61 14.91
C PRO A 62 -1.02 1.13 15.70
N ILE A 63 -1.06 2.41 16.05
CA ILE A 63 -0.12 2.96 17.04
C ILE A 63 -0.55 2.37 18.38
N PRO A 64 0.34 1.70 19.13
CA PRO A 64 -0.01 1.23 20.46
C PRO A 64 -0.36 2.46 21.31
N ALA A 65 -1.63 2.62 21.64
CA ALA A 65 -2.04 3.51 22.71
C ALA A 65 -1.33 3.01 23.97
N ALA A 66 -0.77 3.91 24.78
CA ALA A 66 -0.06 3.56 26.01
C ALA A 66 -0.94 2.65 26.88
N GLY A 67 -0.73 1.34 26.78
CA GLY A 67 -1.19 0.39 27.78
C GLY A 67 -0.36 0.60 29.03
N PRO A 68 -0.94 0.42 30.23
CA PRO A 68 -0.25 0.72 31.47
C PRO A 68 1.06 -0.06 31.50
N ALA A 69 2.15 0.66 31.80
CA ALA A 69 3.43 0.03 32.13
C ALA A 69 3.16 -0.94 33.29
N ALA A 70 3.37 -2.24 33.01
CA ALA A 70 3.41 -3.28 34.01
C ALA A 70 4.86 -3.52 34.44
#